data_AF-A0A382H7R6-F1
#
_entry.id   AF-A0A382H7R6-F1
#
_cell.length_a   1.000
_cell.length_b   1.000
_cell.length_c   1.000
_cell.angle_alpha   90.00
_cell.angle_beta   90.00
_cell.angle_gamma   90.00
#
_symmetry.space_group_name_H-M   'P 1'
#
loop_
_entity.id
_entity.type
_entity.pdbx_description
1 polymer ?
#
loop_
_entity_poly.entity_id
_entity_poly.type
_entity_poly.pdbx_seq_one_letter_code
_entity_poly.pdbx_strand_id
1 'polypeptide(L)'
;MKQPLSYIHPDAKIAKNVVIEPFTSIDADVAIGEGSWIGSNVSIMDGARIGKNCNIFPGAVISGIPQDLKYNNEKTYVEIGDNVTVR
;
A
#
# COMPACT_ATOMS: atom_id res chain seq x y z
N MET A 1 -4.22 8.18 -12.91
CA MET A 1 -3.94 6.74 -13.14
C MET A 1 -3.24 6.59 -14.48
N LYS A 2 -1.96 6.20 -14.48
CA LYS A 2 -1.26 5.84 -15.71
C LYS A 2 -0.08 4.92 -15.42
N GLN A 3 -0.33 3.64 -15.10
CA GLN A 3 0.68 2.59 -15.26
C GLN A 3 -0.02 1.26 -15.61
N PRO A 4 0.21 0.69 -16.81
CA PRO A 4 -0.41 -0.58 -17.21
C PRO A 4 0.20 -1.82 -16.53
N LEU A 5 1.31 -1.65 -15.81
CA LEU A 5 2.12 -2.76 -15.29
C LEU A 5 2.00 -2.95 -13.77
N SER A 6 1.17 -2.16 -13.08
CA SER A 6 0.85 -2.38 -11.67
C SER A 6 -0.35 -3.32 -11.55
N TYR A 7 -0.36 -4.18 -10.53
CA TYR A 7 -1.52 -4.95 -10.15
C TYR A 7 -2.24 -4.25 -8.99
N ILE A 8 -3.53 -3.98 -9.16
CA ILE A 8 -4.38 -3.39 -8.11
C ILE A 8 -5.61 -4.26 -8.02
N HIS A 9 -5.84 -4.86 -6.85
CA HIS A 9 -7.06 -5.63 -6.61
C HIS A 9 -8.30 -4.72 -6.76
N PRO A 10 -9.39 -5.18 -7.40
CA PRO A 10 -10.59 -4.35 -7.65
C PRO A 10 -11.26 -3.81 -6.38
N ASP A 11 -11.11 -4.49 -5.25
CA ASP A 11 -11.69 -4.08 -3.96
C ASP A 11 -10.85 -3.04 -3.19
N ALA A 12 -9.63 -2.76 -3.66
CA ALA A 12 -8.75 -1.77 -3.02
C ALA A 12 -9.36 -0.35 -3.11
N LYS A 13 -9.30 0.39 -2.02
CA LYS A 13 -9.89 1.73 -1.89
C LYS A 13 -8.83 2.81 -2.13
N ILE A 14 -8.65 3.17 -3.39
CA ILE A 14 -7.62 4.13 -3.81
C ILE A 14 -8.25 5.47 -4.19
N ALA A 15 -7.78 6.57 -3.60
CA ALA A 15 -8.22 7.91 -3.98
C ALA A 15 -7.83 8.25 -5.44
N LYS A 16 -8.65 9.06 -6.13
CA LYS A 16 -8.54 9.30 -7.59
C LYS A 16 -7.19 9.87 -8.05
N ASN A 17 -6.49 10.61 -7.20
CA ASN A 17 -5.25 11.31 -7.50
C ASN A 17 -3.99 10.61 -6.96
N VAL A 18 -4.10 9.37 -6.47
CA VAL A 18 -2.93 8.57 -6.10
C VAL A 18 -2.14 8.22 -7.35
N VAL A 19 -0.82 8.35 -7.25
CA VAL A 19 0.12 7.90 -8.27
C VAL A 19 0.68 6.55 -7.84
N ILE A 20 0.60 5.57 -8.73
CA ILE A 20 1.12 4.22 -8.52
C ILE A 20 2.03 3.91 -9.70
N GLU A 21 3.30 3.65 -9.41
CA GLU A 21 4.34 3.34 -10.39
C GLU A 21 4.31 1.85 -10.82
N PRO A 22 5.02 1.46 -11.91
CA PRO A 22 5.00 0.09 -12.44
C PRO A 22 5.41 -0.98 -11.44
N PHE A 23 4.90 -2.19 -11.67
CA PHE A 23 5.26 -3.41 -10.94
C PHE A 23 4.92 -3.39 -9.44
N THR A 24 4.18 -2.39 -9.00
CA THR A 24 3.59 -2.35 -7.66
C THR A 24 2.38 -3.26 -7.60
N SER A 25 2.27 -4.03 -6.52
CA SER A 25 1.12 -4.88 -6.20
C SER A 25 0.36 -4.30 -5.00
N ILE A 26 -0.98 -4.26 -5.13
CA ILE A 26 -1.88 -3.78 -4.09
C ILE A 26 -3.00 -4.80 -3.90
N ASP A 27 -3.10 -5.35 -2.68
CA ASP A 27 -4.09 -6.36 -2.30
C ASP A 27 -5.49 -5.78 -2.00
N ALA A 28 -6.45 -6.66 -1.71
CA ALA A 28 -7.88 -6.34 -1.62
C ALA A 28 -8.22 -5.41 -0.46
N ASP A 29 -7.69 -5.69 0.74
CA ASP A 29 -8.01 -4.92 1.96
C ASP A 29 -7.02 -3.77 2.17
N VAL A 30 -6.87 -2.91 1.15
CA VAL A 30 -5.99 -1.74 1.17
C VAL A 30 -6.79 -0.45 1.00
N ALA A 31 -6.41 0.59 1.75
CA ALA A 31 -6.89 1.96 1.55
C ALA A 31 -5.72 2.95 1.42
N ILE A 32 -5.76 3.83 0.41
CA ILE A 32 -4.73 4.86 0.17
C ILE A 32 -5.39 6.22 -0.02
N GLY A 33 -4.97 7.18 0.81
CA GLY A 33 -5.45 8.56 0.81
C GLY A 33 -4.97 9.40 -0.37
N GLU A 34 -5.64 10.52 -0.59
CA GLU A 34 -5.37 11.45 -1.69
C GLU A 34 -3.94 12.01 -1.68
N GLY A 35 -3.40 12.29 -2.87
CA GLY A 35 -2.08 12.92 -3.04
C GLY A 35 -0.89 12.02 -2.73
N SER A 36 -1.11 10.77 -2.32
CA SER A 36 -0.04 9.82 -2.06
C SER A 36 0.61 9.31 -3.36
N TRP A 37 1.92 9.09 -3.30
CA TRP A 37 2.75 8.52 -4.36
C TRP A 37 3.32 7.19 -3.90
N ILE A 38 3.09 6.15 -4.71
CA ILE A 38 3.58 4.80 -4.50
C ILE A 38 4.60 4.50 -5.59
N GLY A 39 5.86 4.37 -5.20
CA GLY A 39 6.99 4.03 -6.07
C GLY A 39 6.87 2.65 -6.70
N SER A 40 7.80 2.33 -7.60
CA SER A 40 7.80 1.08 -8.37
C SER A 40 8.18 -0.13 -7.52
N ASN A 41 7.68 -1.32 -7.85
CA ASN A 41 8.01 -2.56 -7.13
C ASN A 41 7.69 -2.48 -5.62
N VAL A 42 6.66 -1.72 -5.24
CA VAL A 42 6.16 -1.71 -3.85
C VAL A 42 5.15 -2.84 -3.71
N SER A 43 5.19 -3.54 -2.57
CA SER A 43 4.18 -4.55 -2.20
C SER A 43 3.33 -4.00 -1.07
N ILE A 44 2.04 -3.75 -1.33
CA ILE A 44 1.08 -3.30 -0.32
C ILE A 44 0.08 -4.42 -0.08
N MET A 45 0.22 -5.08 1.07
CA MET A 45 -0.54 -6.28 1.41
C MET A 45 -1.82 -5.93 2.19
N ASP A 46 -2.68 -6.94 2.38
CA ASP A 46 -3.94 -6.81 3.13
C ASP A 46 -3.75 -6.15 4.50
N GLY A 47 -4.69 -5.29 4.87
CA GLY A 47 -4.71 -4.57 6.15
C GLY A 47 -4.05 -3.20 6.13
N ALA A 48 -3.46 -2.77 5.00
CA ALA A 48 -2.81 -1.45 4.91
C ALA A 48 -3.82 -0.29 4.91
N ARG A 49 -3.56 0.72 5.75
CA ARG A 49 -4.25 2.03 5.76
C ARG A 49 -3.21 3.12 5.60
N ILE A 50 -3.10 3.68 4.40
CA ILE A 50 -2.13 4.73 4.07
C ILE A 50 -2.86 6.05 3.96
N GLY A 51 -2.42 7.04 4.73
CA GLY A 51 -2.95 8.40 4.75
C GLY A 51 -2.69 9.18 3.46
N LYS A 52 -2.88 10.49 3.56
CA LYS A 52 -2.75 11.47 2.47
C LYS A 52 -1.32 11.94 2.31
N ASN A 53 -0.96 12.30 1.08
CA ASN A 53 0.32 12.92 0.74
C ASN A 53 1.54 12.09 1.21
N CYS A 54 1.41 10.77 1.26
CA CYS A 54 2.50 9.89 1.63
C CYS A 54 3.40 9.60 0.43
N ASN A 55 4.69 9.39 0.70
CA ASN A 55 5.66 8.96 -0.31
C ASN A 55 6.22 7.60 0.08
N ILE A 56 5.83 6.55 -0.64
CA ILE A 56 6.31 5.18 -0.41
C ILE A 56 7.32 4.85 -1.50
N PHE A 57 8.59 4.70 -1.14
CA PHE A 57 9.66 4.54 -2.11
C PHE A 57 9.77 3.11 -2.67
N PRO A 58 10.45 2.94 -3.82
CA PRO A 58 10.56 1.66 -4.50
C PRO A 58 11.08 0.52 -3.62
N GLY A 59 10.49 -0.66 -3.75
CA GLY A 59 10.91 -1.87 -3.03
C GLY A 59 10.36 -1.99 -1.60
N ALA A 60 9.61 -1.01 -1.10
CA ALA A 60 9.00 -1.10 0.22
C ALA A 60 7.94 -2.22 0.27
N VAL A 61 7.85 -2.88 1.43
CA VAL A 61 6.81 -3.87 1.74
C VAL A 61 5.97 -3.34 2.90
N ILE A 62 4.69 -3.10 2.66
CA ILE A 62 3.75 -2.55 3.63
C ILE A 62 2.71 -3.62 4.00
N SER A 63 2.43 -3.75 5.30
CA SER A 63 1.45 -4.71 5.85
C SER A 63 1.81 -6.19 5.61
N GLY A 64 3.11 -6.50 5.47
CA GLY A 64 3.57 -7.88 5.47
C GLY A 64 3.14 -8.62 6.73
N ILE A 65 2.87 -9.93 6.62
CA ILE A 65 2.44 -10.75 7.76
C ILE A 65 3.43 -10.62 8.92
N PRO A 66 2.95 -10.57 10.18
CA PRO A 66 3.83 -10.54 11.33
C PRO A 66 4.79 -11.74 11.35
N GLN A 67 6.04 -11.51 11.73
CA GLN A 67 7.04 -12.57 11.93
C GLN A 67 6.96 -13.19 13.33
N ASP A 68 5.88 -12.91 14.08
CA ASP A 68 5.64 -13.51 15.39
C ASP A 68 5.18 -14.96 15.21
N LEU A 69 5.85 -15.90 15.89
CA LEU A 69 5.51 -17.33 15.86
C LEU A 69 4.11 -17.65 16.39
N LYS A 70 3.49 -16.73 17.14
CA LYS A 70 2.13 -16.87 17.65
C LYS A 70 1.06 -16.40 16.67
N TYR A 71 1.45 -15.74 15.59
CA TYR A 71 0.51 -15.31 14.56
C TYR A 71 -0.20 -16.53 13.94
N ASN A 72 -1.51 -16.48 13.92
CA ASN A 72 -2.39 -17.55 13.48
C ASN A 72 -3.44 -17.02 12.48
N ASN A 73 -2.98 -16.29 11.46
CA ASN A 73 -3.82 -15.70 10.41
C ASN A 73 -4.91 -14.75 10.95
N GLU A 74 -4.66 -14.09 12.08
CA GLU A 74 -5.56 -13.07 12.60
C GLU A 74 -5.63 -11.88 11.65
N LYS A 75 -6.79 -11.23 11.63
CA LYS A 75 -6.92 -9.98 10.91
C LYS A 75 -6.12 -8.89 11.59
N THR A 76 -5.08 -8.40 10.92
CA THR A 76 -4.18 -7.35 11.42
C THR A 76 -4.15 -6.17 10.45
N TYR A 77 -3.66 -5.03 10.94
CA TYR A 77 -3.63 -3.78 10.17
C TYR A 77 -2.31 -3.04 10.42
N VAL A 78 -1.87 -2.27 9.42
CA VAL A 78 -0.89 -1.21 9.60
C VAL A 78 -1.54 0.13 9.24
N GLU A 79 -1.37 1.13 10.09
CA GLU A 79 -1.85 2.49 9.86
C GLU A 79 -0.67 3.44 9.69
N ILE A 80 -0.58 4.06 8.51
CA ILE A 80 0.36 5.12 8.18
C ILE A 80 -0.44 6.40 8.09
N GLY A 81 -0.10 7.40 8.91
CA GLY A 81 -0.75 8.70 8.93
C GLY A 81 -0.47 9.54 7.68
N ASP A 82 -0.79 10.83 7.73
CA ASP A 82 -0.60 11.75 6.61
C ASP A 82 0.84 12.29 6.54
N ASN A 83 1.29 12.63 5.33
CA ASN A 83 2.60 13.26 5.05
C ASN A 83 3.82 12.41 5.48
N VAL A 84 3.66 11.09 5.49
CA VAL A 84 4.74 10.16 5.85
C VAL A 84 5.61 9.84 4.63
N THR A 85 6.92 9.73 4.84
CA THR A 85 7.86 9.21 3.84
C THR A 85 8.46 7.90 4.33
N VAL A 86 8.28 6.83 3.54
CA VAL A 86 8.87 5.50 3.79
C VAL A 86 9.94 5.26 2.72
N ARG A 87 11.16 4.90 3.14
CA ARG A 87 12.36 4.79 2.29
C ARG A 87 12.94 3.39 2.29
#